data_AF-A0AAW6D827-F1
#
_entry.id   AF-A0AAW6D827-F1
#
_cell.length_a   1.000
_cell.length_b   1.000
_cell.length_c   1.000
_cell.angle_alpha   90.00
_cell.angle_beta   90.00
_cell.angle_gamma   90.00
#
_symmetry.space_group_name_H-M   'P 1'
#
loop_
_entity.id
_entity.type
_entity.pdbx_description
1 polymer ?
#
loop_
_entity_poly.entity_id
_entity_poly.type
_entity_poly.pdbx_seq_one_letter_code
_entity_poly.pdbx_strand_id
1 'polypeptide(L)'
;MNARKKLDKLCKEQLCNEVKTYDEALDFLREFTCVYDKCKSDKEYVPGLSHYDFMYWVNPIREAFAKNNYIKAVEKLIDTYMEQNDYLFQSRVKVSIMILLRQYVNSERENDEQRYLCEQSE
;
A
#
# COMPACT_ATOMS: atom_id res chain seq x y z
N MET A 1 14.74 14.48 -2.70
CA MET A 1 13.51 14.69 -1.89
C MET A 1 13.42 13.56 -0.87
N ASN A 2 13.11 13.85 0.40
CA ASN A 2 12.96 12.81 1.45
C ASN A 2 11.83 11.84 1.04
N ALA A 3 12.07 10.52 1.11
CA ALA A 3 11.09 9.50 0.72
C ALA A 3 9.73 9.69 1.42
N ARG A 4 9.75 10.07 2.71
CA ARG A 4 8.51 10.39 3.46
C ARG A 4 7.78 11.62 2.91
N LYS A 5 8.51 12.65 2.47
CA LYS A 5 7.90 13.82 1.80
C LYS A 5 7.30 13.45 0.44
N LYS A 6 7.90 12.51 -0.29
CA LYS A 6 7.33 12.00 -1.53
C LYS A 6 6.05 11.21 -1.25
N LEU A 7 6.06 10.35 -0.25
CA LEU A 7 4.90 9.57 0.16
C LEU A 7 3.76 10.48 0.62
N ASP A 8 4.07 11.50 1.42
CA ASP A 8 3.08 12.48 1.89
C ASP A 8 2.40 13.23 0.74
N LYS A 9 3.19 13.67 -0.24
CA LYS A 9 2.65 14.30 -1.45
C LYS A 9 1.73 13.32 -2.21
N LEU A 10 2.18 12.09 -2.42
CA LEU A 10 1.43 11.05 -3.14
C LEU A 10 0.07 10.77 -2.46
N CYS A 11 0.06 10.56 -1.14
CA CYS A 11 -1.17 10.30 -0.38
C CYS A 11 -2.15 11.48 -0.40
N LYS A 12 -1.63 12.72 -0.29
CA LYS A 12 -2.46 13.93 -0.36
C LYS A 12 -3.05 14.18 -1.74
N GLU A 13 -2.29 13.91 -2.80
CA GLU A 13 -2.80 13.98 -4.17
C GLU A 13 -3.90 12.94 -4.39
N GLN A 14 -3.74 11.74 -3.84
CA GLN A 14 -4.74 10.68 -3.95
C GLN A 14 -6.04 10.98 -3.19
N LEU A 15 -5.97 11.70 -2.07
CA LEU A 15 -7.17 12.20 -1.37
C LEU A 15 -7.97 13.21 -2.21
N CYS A 16 -7.29 14.02 -3.03
CA CYS A 16 -7.96 15.00 -3.88
C CYS A 16 -8.48 14.38 -5.19
N ASN A 17 -7.80 13.37 -5.70
CA ASN A 17 -8.02 12.78 -7.01
C ASN A 17 -8.38 11.28 -6.91
N GLU A 18 -9.27 10.94 -5.97
CA GLU A 18 -9.75 9.57 -5.69
C GLU A 18 -9.69 8.64 -6.91
N VAL A 19 -9.05 7.48 -6.77
CA VAL A 19 -8.97 6.48 -7.84
C VAL A 19 -10.36 5.96 -8.17
N LYS A 20 -10.68 5.91 -9.46
CA LYS A 20 -12.02 5.51 -9.93
C LYS A 20 -12.00 4.21 -10.70
N THR A 21 -10.84 3.84 -11.22
CA THR A 21 -10.66 2.63 -12.01
C THR A 21 -9.69 1.66 -11.34
N TYR A 22 -9.75 0.40 -11.80
CA TYR A 22 -8.83 -0.64 -11.36
C TYR A 22 -7.38 -0.28 -11.70
N ASP A 23 -7.13 0.15 -12.94
CA ASP A 23 -5.78 0.47 -13.43
C ASP A 23 -5.18 1.64 -12.67
N GLU A 24 -5.96 2.71 -12.42
CA GLU A 24 -5.52 3.84 -11.58
C GLU A 24 -5.16 3.37 -10.16
N ALA A 25 -5.97 2.49 -9.57
CA ALA A 25 -5.71 1.98 -8.23
C ALA A 25 -4.43 1.12 -8.20
N LEU A 26 -4.22 0.27 -9.21
CA LEU A 26 -3.04 -0.57 -9.31
C LEU A 26 -1.77 0.27 -9.53
N ASP A 27 -1.83 1.28 -10.40
CA ASP A 27 -0.71 2.19 -10.65
C ASP A 27 -0.36 3.01 -9.40
N PHE A 28 -1.36 3.52 -8.70
CA PHE A 28 -1.14 4.17 -7.40
C PHE A 28 -0.45 3.22 -6.41
N LEU A 29 -0.93 1.98 -6.29
CA LEU A 29 -0.34 1.00 -5.35
C LEU A 29 1.09 0.62 -5.73
N ARG A 30 1.41 0.54 -7.03
CA ARG A 30 2.77 0.32 -7.54
C ARG A 30 3.68 1.49 -7.16
N GLU A 31 3.23 2.74 -7.38
CA GLU A 31 4.01 3.91 -6.99
C GLU A 31 4.18 3.99 -5.46
N PHE A 32 3.08 3.82 -4.72
CA PHE A 32 3.10 3.80 -3.26
C PHE A 32 4.11 2.79 -2.74
N THR A 33 4.08 1.55 -3.23
CA THR A 33 5.01 0.48 -2.83
C THR A 33 6.46 0.90 -3.06
N CYS A 34 6.77 1.44 -4.24
CA CYS A 34 8.12 1.89 -4.60
C CYS A 34 8.63 3.03 -3.70
N VAL A 35 7.76 3.97 -3.32
CA VAL A 35 8.12 5.09 -2.44
C VAL A 35 8.21 4.64 -0.98
N TYR A 36 7.26 3.82 -0.52
CA TYR A 36 7.14 3.36 0.85
C TYR A 36 8.28 2.41 1.26
N ASP A 37 8.74 1.54 0.35
CA ASP A 37 9.90 0.67 0.58
C ASP A 37 11.14 1.50 0.99
N LYS A 38 11.34 2.65 0.34
CA LYS A 38 12.44 3.60 0.57
C LYS A 38 12.30 4.42 1.86
N CYS A 39 11.12 4.48 2.48
CA CYS A 39 10.93 5.17 3.76
C CYS A 39 11.55 4.37 4.89
N LYS A 40 12.60 4.87 5.56
CA LYS A 40 13.19 4.15 6.70
C LYS A 40 12.16 3.93 7.80
N SER A 41 12.18 2.76 8.43
CA SER A 41 11.42 2.51 9.66
C SER A 41 11.89 3.44 10.76
N ASP A 42 11.01 3.75 11.71
CA ASP A 42 11.40 4.46 12.91
C ASP A 42 12.33 3.60 13.76
N LYS A 43 13.35 4.24 14.34
CA LYS A 43 14.32 3.57 15.21
C LYS A 43 13.74 3.33 16.61
N GLU A 44 12.91 4.27 17.06
CA GLU A 44 12.29 4.21 18.37
C GLU A 44 10.93 3.54 18.25
N TYR A 45 10.72 2.56 19.13
CA TYR A 45 9.44 1.91 19.28
C TYR A 45 8.51 2.84 20.05
N VAL A 46 7.30 3.09 19.55
CA VAL A 46 6.30 3.83 20.31
C VAL A 46 5.61 2.88 21.29
N PRO A 47 5.80 3.05 22.61
CA PRO A 47 5.13 2.21 23.60
C PRO A 47 3.63 2.50 23.62
N GLY A 48 2.84 1.49 24.00
CA GLY A 48 1.38 1.61 24.13
C GLY A 48 0.58 1.09 22.93
N LEU A 49 1.24 0.72 21.83
CA LEU A 49 0.57 0.02 20.72
C LEU A 49 0.31 -1.43 21.07
N SER A 50 -0.97 -1.79 21.14
CA SER A 50 -1.39 -3.17 21.33
C SER A 50 -1.34 -3.96 20.02
N HIS A 51 -1.44 -5.28 20.13
CA HIS A 51 -1.63 -6.12 18.96
C HIS A 51 -2.93 -5.80 18.20
N TYR A 52 -3.97 -5.36 18.92
CA TYR A 52 -5.28 -5.03 18.34
C TYR A 52 -5.21 -3.78 17.48
N ASP A 53 -4.46 -2.75 17.90
CA ASP A 53 -4.27 -1.53 17.12
C ASP A 53 -3.61 -1.86 15.76
N PHE A 54 -2.56 -2.68 15.80
CA PHE A 54 -1.93 -3.18 14.60
C PHE A 54 -2.90 -3.94 13.68
N MET A 55 -3.74 -4.81 14.23
CA MET A 55 -4.74 -5.55 13.45
C MET A 55 -5.80 -4.62 12.86
N TYR A 56 -6.25 -3.64 13.63
CA TYR A 56 -7.24 -2.65 13.20
C TYR A 56 -6.77 -1.87 11.97
N TRP A 57 -5.47 -1.54 11.91
CA TRP A 57 -4.89 -0.80 10.77
C TRP A 57 -4.65 -1.70 9.54
N VAL A 58 -4.14 -2.91 9.74
CA VAL A 58 -3.69 -3.76 8.62
C VAL A 58 -4.82 -4.62 8.04
N ASN A 59 -5.78 -5.05 8.85
CA ASN A 59 -6.84 -5.95 8.40
C ASN A 59 -7.73 -5.37 7.30
N PRO A 60 -8.18 -4.11 7.36
CA PRO A 60 -9.03 -3.56 6.30
C PRO A 60 -8.34 -3.56 4.93
N ILE A 61 -7.04 -3.27 4.90
CA ILE A 61 -6.23 -3.34 3.68
C ILE A 61 -6.15 -4.78 3.17
N ARG A 62 -5.85 -5.73 4.07
CA ARG A 62 -5.79 -7.16 3.75
C ARG A 62 -7.12 -7.70 3.20
N GLU A 63 -8.24 -7.32 3.80
CA GLU A 63 -9.58 -7.74 3.35
C GLU A 63 -9.94 -7.18 1.98
N ALA A 64 -9.55 -5.94 1.69
CA ALA A 64 -9.75 -5.34 0.37
C ALA A 64 -8.96 -6.09 -0.71
N PHE A 65 -7.69 -6.40 -0.44
CA PHE A 65 -6.86 -7.21 -1.34
C PHE A 65 -7.41 -8.62 -1.53
N ALA A 66 -7.82 -9.29 -0.45
CA ALA A 66 -8.40 -10.65 -0.53
C ALA A 66 -9.70 -10.72 -1.36
N LYS A 67 -10.40 -9.58 -1.53
CA LYS A 67 -11.59 -9.45 -2.37
C LYS A 67 -11.28 -8.92 -3.78
N ASN A 68 -10.00 -8.82 -4.15
CA ASN A 68 -9.53 -8.24 -5.41
C ASN A 68 -10.05 -6.81 -5.68
N ASN A 69 -10.30 -6.04 -4.61
CA ASN A 69 -10.85 -4.69 -4.70
C ASN A 69 -9.75 -3.65 -4.45
N TYR A 70 -8.98 -3.34 -5.49
CA TYR A 70 -7.85 -2.42 -5.41
C TYR A 70 -8.26 -0.98 -5.09
N ILE A 71 -9.41 -0.51 -5.58
CA ILE A 71 -9.95 0.80 -5.22
C ILE A 71 -10.16 0.88 -3.71
N LYS A 72 -10.78 -0.15 -3.12
CA LYS A 72 -10.98 -0.24 -1.66
C LYS A 72 -9.67 -0.41 -0.91
N ALA A 73 -8.69 -1.10 -1.48
CA ALA A 73 -7.36 -1.25 -0.89
C ALA A 73 -6.64 0.09 -0.83
N VAL A 74 -6.73 0.91 -1.89
CA VAL A 74 -6.22 2.30 -1.90
C VAL A 74 -6.93 3.13 -0.85
N GLU A 75 -8.27 3.11 -0.80
CA GLU A 75 -9.04 3.84 0.21
C GLU A 75 -8.54 3.52 1.62
N LYS A 76 -8.46 2.23 1.98
CA LYS A 76 -8.03 1.83 3.34
C LYS A 76 -6.56 2.11 3.62
N LEU A 77 -5.70 2.05 2.60
CA LEU A 77 -4.30 2.41 2.74
C LEU A 77 -4.12 3.91 3.00
N ILE A 78 -4.90 4.75 2.31
CA ILE A 78 -4.92 6.19 2.52
C ILE A 78 -5.51 6.54 3.89
N ASP A 79 -6.65 5.95 4.28
CA ASP A 79 -7.24 6.15 5.61
C ASP A 79 -6.20 5.85 6.70
N THR A 80 -5.54 4.69 6.60
CA THR A 80 -4.50 4.29 7.54
C THR A 80 -3.31 5.25 7.53
N TYR A 81 -2.88 5.72 6.35
CA TYR A 81 -1.81 6.71 6.25
C TYR A 81 -2.18 8.03 6.94
N MET A 82 -3.41 8.52 6.75
CA MET A 82 -3.83 9.82 7.27
C MET A 82 -4.09 9.79 8.77
N GLU A 83 -4.70 8.72 9.26
CA GLU A 83 -5.02 8.59 10.68
C GLU A 83 -3.81 8.16 11.52
N GLN A 84 -2.89 7.38 10.93
CA GLN A 84 -1.84 6.66 11.66
C GLN A 84 -0.43 6.93 11.11
N ASN A 85 -0.20 8.10 10.49
CA ASN A 85 1.08 8.46 9.85
C ASN A 85 2.30 8.22 10.77
N ASP A 86 2.17 8.59 12.04
CA ASP A 86 3.22 8.44 13.06
C ASP A 86 3.55 6.98 13.38
N TYR A 87 2.62 6.06 13.11
CA TYR A 87 2.76 4.63 13.40
C TYR A 87 3.04 3.78 12.16
N LEU A 88 2.75 4.31 10.96
CA LEU A 88 2.90 3.58 9.71
C LEU A 88 4.34 3.08 9.52
N PHE A 89 5.32 3.86 9.95
CA PHE A 89 6.75 3.54 9.84
C PHE A 89 7.31 2.72 11.01
N GLN A 90 6.48 2.35 11.99
CA GLN A 90 6.86 1.35 13.00
C GLN A 90 7.14 0.02 12.29
N SER A 91 8.27 -0.62 12.61
CA SER A 91 8.77 -1.77 11.84
C SER A 91 7.73 -2.87 11.62
N ARG A 92 6.91 -3.18 12.63
CA ARG A 92 5.84 -4.19 12.53
C ARG A 92 4.76 -3.81 11.51
N VAL A 93 4.28 -2.57 11.56
CA VAL A 93 3.25 -2.04 10.64
C VAL A 93 3.81 -1.99 9.23
N LYS A 94 5.01 -1.40 9.07
CA LYS A 94 5.67 -1.29 7.78
C LYS A 94 5.87 -2.62 7.09
N VAL A 95 6.46 -3.60 7.80
CA VAL A 95 6.71 -4.93 7.23
C VAL A 95 5.41 -5.59 6.78
N SER A 96 4.34 -5.46 7.57
CA SER A 96 3.07 -6.11 7.27
C SER A 96 2.38 -5.50 6.05
N ILE A 97 2.36 -4.16 5.94
CA ILE A 97 1.85 -3.47 4.75
C ILE A 97 2.70 -3.83 3.53
N MET A 98 4.03 -3.86 3.66
CA MET A 98 4.92 -4.24 2.56
C MET A 98 4.70 -5.69 2.08
N ILE A 99 4.40 -6.63 2.98
CA ILE A 99 4.06 -8.01 2.61
C ILE A 99 2.78 -8.02 1.78
N LEU A 100 1.72 -7.32 2.23
CA LEU A 100 0.46 -7.24 1.47
C LEU A 100 0.67 -6.62 0.10
N LEU A 101 1.37 -5.48 0.03
CA LEU A 101 1.66 -4.82 -1.24
C LEU A 101 2.43 -5.74 -2.19
N ARG A 102 3.46 -6.44 -1.72
CA ARG A 102 4.21 -7.38 -2.58
C ARG A 102 3.35 -8.57 -3.02
N GLN A 103 2.52 -9.11 -2.12
CA GLN A 103 1.68 -10.27 -2.41
C GLN A 103 0.60 -10.00 -3.46
N TYR A 104 0.05 -8.80 -3.50
CA TYR A 104 -1.11 -8.48 -4.35
C TYR A 104 -0.80 -7.49 -5.47
N VAL A 105 0.27 -6.70 -5.38
CA VAL A 105 0.61 -5.71 -6.41
C VAL A 105 1.70 -6.25 -7.35
N ASN A 106 2.65 -7.04 -6.83
CA ASN A 106 3.70 -7.62 -7.68
C ASN A 106 3.26 -8.93 -8.34
N SER A 107 2.36 -9.70 -7.73
CA SER A 107 1.76 -10.89 -8.35
C SER A 107 1.00 -10.55 -9.63
N GLU A 108 0.30 -9.41 -9.64
CA GLU A 108 -0.42 -8.93 -10.83
C GLU A 108 0.56 -8.56 -11.96
N ARG A 109 1.74 -8.02 -11.63
CA ARG A 109 2.78 -7.76 -12.65
C ARG A 109 3.23 -9.05 -13.34
N GLU A 110 3.41 -10.12 -12.58
CA GLU A 110 3.81 -11.43 -13.12
C GLU A 110 2.67 -12.06 -13.96
N ASN A 111 1.41 -11.86 -13.56
CA ASN A 111 0.24 -12.30 -14.32
C ASN A 111 0.06 -11.50 -15.63
N ASP A 112 0.24 -10.17 -15.60
CA ASP A 112 0.19 -9.29 -16.77
C ASP A 112 1.28 -9.66 -17.79
N GLU A 113 2.52 -9.89 -17.32
CA GLU A 113 3.65 -10.33 -18.15
C GLU A 113 3.38 -11.69 -18.80
N GLN A 114 2.81 -12.66 -18.07
CA GLN A 114 2.43 -13.96 -18.62
C GLN A 114 1.31 -13.87 -19.65
N ARG A 115 0.29 -13.03 -19.40
CA ARG A 115 -0.84 -12.83 -20.31
C ARG A 115 -0.39 -12.21 -21.63
N TYR A 116 0.48 -11.19 -21.56
CA TYR A 116 1.02 -10.52 -22.74
C TYR A 116 1.87 -11.46 -23.61
N LEU A 117 2.66 -12.36 -23.00
CA LEU A 117 3.42 -13.37 -23.72
C LEU A 117 2.53 -14.41 -24.41
N CYS A 118 1.37 -14.74 -23.80
CA CYS A 118 0.40 -15.66 -24.39
C CYS A 118 -0.27 -15.04 -25.63
N GLU A 119 -0.66 -13.76 -25.55
CA GLU A 119 -1.31 -13.02 -26.64
C GLU A 119 -0.37 -12.71 -27.83
N GLN A 120 0.96 -12.73 -27.63
CA GLN A 120 1.95 -12.62 -28.72
C GLN A 120 2.30 -13.96 -29.38
N SER A 121 1.80 -15.07 -28.83
CA SER A 121 2.09 -16.43 -29.29
C SER A 121 0.96 -17.01 -30.17
N GLU A 122 -0.11 -16.24 -30.42
CA GLU A 122 -1.22 -16.52 -31.35
C GLU A 122 -1.06 -15.75 -32.67
#